data_AF-A0A931KX60-F1
#
_entry.id   AF-A0A931KX60-F1
#
_cell.length_a   1.000
_cell.length_b   1.000
_cell.length_c   1.000
_cell.angle_alpha   90.00
_cell.angle_beta   90.00
_cell.angle_gamma   90.00
#
_symmetry.space_group_name_H-M   'P 1'
#
loop_
_entity.id
_entity.type
_entity.pdbx_description
1 polymer ?
#
loop_
_entity_poly.entity_id
_entity_poly.type
_entity_poly.pdbx_seq_one_letter_code
_entity_poly.pdbx_strand_id
1 'polypeptide(L)'
;MSGTGPPPDGSRRARAAVPWWQSWPAVVAGLVLCVVPGLVLLWLRPGSARVKAALTAATVGGVAILGAASAAVPPSAPSGGPPAALAPASVGSTPAGSTAPAASASPTAATAPATSAPAAAPSTSARPSTPPAAGTALALAETLRVKGRAPMTGYSRAMFGPAWADVDGNGCDTRNDVLRRDLTGLTMRDACVVLRGTLRDPYDGSTIAFVRGVGTSSRVQIDHVVALGDAWQKGAQSWSAAKREALANDPLDLLAVDGPNNERKGDGDAATWLPPARSFRCAYVARQTAVKAKYGLWVTAAEKAAILRVLGACPDMRALPPGPLVLPSDVPATAPTTSAPAAGSPGGAGLDPRFATCAAAKAAGYGPYVRGRDPEYAWYRDADGDGVDCE
;
A
#
# COMPACT_ATOMS: atom_id res chain seq x y z
N MET A 1 -51.09 -7.34 53.24
CA MET A 1 -50.43 -8.58 52.78
C MET A 1 -49.12 -8.19 52.12
N SER A 2 -48.04 -8.60 52.79
CA SER A 2 -46.68 -8.94 52.32
C SER A 2 -46.21 -8.48 50.94
N GLY A 3 -45.02 -7.87 50.89
CA GLY A 3 -44.29 -7.67 49.65
C GLY A 3 -42.97 -6.91 49.82
N THR A 4 -42.03 -7.51 50.53
CA THR A 4 -40.63 -7.08 50.72
C THR A 4 -39.89 -6.89 49.38
N GLY A 5 -39.38 -5.69 49.10
CA GLY A 5 -38.38 -5.44 48.05
C GLY A 5 -36.97 -5.40 48.64
N PRO A 6 -35.95 -6.04 48.02
CA PRO A 6 -34.59 -6.10 48.56
C PRO A 6 -33.80 -4.81 48.27
N PRO A 7 -32.70 -4.52 49.02
CA PRO A 7 -31.85 -3.35 48.81
C PRO A 7 -30.86 -3.55 47.64
N PRO A 8 -30.28 -2.47 47.07
CA PRO A 8 -29.30 -2.59 45.98
C PRO A 8 -27.94 -3.06 46.51
N ASP A 9 -27.45 -4.18 45.95
CA ASP A 9 -26.14 -4.78 46.24
C ASP A 9 -25.02 -4.05 45.49
N GLY A 10 -24.08 -3.52 46.26
CA GLY A 10 -22.64 -3.79 46.13
C GLY A 10 -22.03 -3.80 44.74
N SER A 11 -21.28 -2.74 44.46
CA SER A 11 -20.18 -2.68 43.49
C SER A 11 -19.36 -3.99 43.39
N ARG A 12 -19.54 -4.74 42.30
CA ARG A 12 -18.56 -5.72 41.81
C ARG A 12 -17.93 -5.19 40.53
N ARG A 13 -16.67 -4.78 40.61
CA ARG A 13 -15.80 -4.67 39.43
C ARG A 13 -15.68 -6.06 38.81
N ALA A 14 -16.25 -6.26 37.64
CA ALA A 14 -15.98 -7.44 36.83
C ALA A 14 -14.48 -7.44 36.47
N ARG A 15 -13.70 -8.38 37.03
CA ARG A 15 -12.42 -8.75 36.40
C ARG A 15 -12.79 -9.52 35.14
N ALA A 16 -12.37 -9.02 33.98
CA ALA A 16 -12.46 -9.77 32.74
C ALA A 16 -11.70 -11.10 32.92
N ALA A 17 -12.40 -12.23 32.82
CA ALA A 17 -11.76 -13.54 32.81
C ALA A 17 -11.01 -13.69 31.48
N VAL A 18 -9.69 -13.84 31.55
CA VAL A 18 -8.86 -14.11 30.37
C VAL A 18 -9.19 -15.54 29.87
N PRO A 19 -9.46 -15.73 28.56
CA PRO A 19 -9.73 -17.05 28.01
C PRO A 19 -8.58 -18.03 28.30
N TRP A 20 -8.91 -19.25 28.73
CA TRP A 20 -7.96 -20.26 29.23
C TRP A 20 -6.85 -20.64 28.22
N TRP A 21 -7.08 -20.46 26.91
CA TRP A 21 -6.10 -20.70 25.85
C TRP A 21 -5.00 -19.63 25.73
N GLN A 22 -5.11 -18.51 26.46
CA GLN A 22 -4.07 -17.47 26.53
C GLN A 22 -3.09 -17.66 27.71
N SER A 23 -3.23 -18.74 28.49
CA SER A 23 -2.26 -19.09 29.53
C SER A 23 -1.23 -20.09 28.99
N TRP A 24 0.02 -19.62 28.84
CA TRP A 24 1.16 -20.43 28.37
C TRP A 24 1.32 -21.79 29.07
N PRO A 25 1.02 -21.97 30.37
CA PRO A 25 1.10 -23.29 31.02
C PRO A 25 0.12 -24.32 30.45
N ALA A 26 -1.08 -23.90 30.02
CA ALA A 26 -2.10 -24.80 29.50
C ALA A 26 -1.77 -25.33 28.09
N VAL A 27 -1.13 -24.49 27.26
CA VAL A 27 -0.64 -24.89 25.93
C VAL A 27 0.49 -25.90 26.05
N VAL A 28 1.43 -25.70 26.98
CA VAL A 28 2.53 -26.65 27.25
C VAL A 28 1.99 -27.97 27.79
N ALA A 29 1.03 -27.94 28.72
CA ALA A 29 0.40 -29.15 29.25
C ALA A 29 -0.33 -29.95 28.15
N GLY A 30 -1.07 -29.28 27.26
CA GLY A 30 -1.75 -29.93 26.13
C GLY A 30 -0.79 -30.54 25.11
N LEU A 31 0.36 -29.90 24.86
CA LEU A 31 1.36 -30.39 23.92
C LEU A 31 2.07 -31.63 24.47
N VAL A 32 2.39 -31.66 25.76
CA VAL A 32 2.96 -32.83 26.44
C VAL A 32 1.97 -34.00 26.50
N LEU A 33 0.69 -33.74 26.81
CA LEU A 33 -0.32 -34.80 26.92
C LEU A 33 -0.72 -35.42 25.58
N CYS A 34 -0.63 -34.69 24.47
CA CYS A 34 -1.06 -35.20 23.16
C CYS A 34 0.10 -35.76 22.31
N VAL A 35 1.28 -35.13 22.35
CA VAL A 35 2.38 -35.49 21.44
C VAL A 35 3.15 -36.71 21.95
N VAL A 36 3.36 -36.81 23.27
CA VAL A 36 4.16 -37.90 23.85
C VAL A 36 3.48 -39.27 23.68
N PRO A 37 2.17 -39.44 23.96
CA PRO A 37 1.50 -40.73 23.74
C PRO A 37 1.39 -41.10 22.25
N GLY A 38 1.21 -40.09 21.38
CA GLY A 38 1.16 -40.30 19.92
C GLY A 38 2.48 -40.83 19.35
N LEU A 39 3.61 -40.32 19.85
CA LEU A 39 4.95 -40.80 19.47
C LEU A 39 5.25 -42.20 20.02
N VAL A 40 4.79 -42.52 21.23
CA VAL A 40 4.94 -43.85 21.84
C VAL A 40 4.11 -44.89 21.08
N LEU A 41 2.88 -44.57 20.70
CA LEU A 41 2.01 -45.45 19.89
C LEU A 41 2.55 -45.65 18.47
N LEU A 42 3.19 -44.63 17.89
CA LEU A 42 3.87 -44.75 16.60
C LEU A 42 5.10 -45.68 16.68
N TRP A 43 5.79 -45.69 17.83
CA TRP A 43 6.94 -46.56 18.09
C TRP A 43 6.60 -48.04 18.28
N LEU A 44 5.41 -48.32 18.81
CA LEU A 44 4.92 -49.67 19.10
C LEU A 44 4.29 -50.37 17.88
N ARG A 45 4.11 -49.68 16.74
CA ARG A 45 3.55 -50.26 15.51
C ARG A 45 4.58 -51.12 14.75
N PRO A 46 4.31 -52.42 14.49
CA PRO A 46 5.18 -53.27 13.66
C PRO A 46 5.18 -52.80 12.20
N GLY A 47 6.33 -52.81 11.52
CA GLY A 47 6.46 -52.44 10.10
C GLY A 47 6.91 -51.00 9.80
N SER A 48 7.20 -50.18 10.81
CA SER A 48 7.55 -48.76 10.69
C SER A 48 9.06 -48.46 10.60
N ALA A 49 9.89 -49.41 10.16
CA ALA A 49 11.35 -49.27 10.16
C ALA A 49 11.86 -48.05 9.35
N ARG A 50 11.19 -47.71 8.24
CA ARG A 50 11.54 -46.54 7.40
C ARG A 50 11.16 -45.19 8.01
N VAL A 51 10.11 -45.16 8.85
CA VAL A 51 9.67 -43.93 9.56
C VAL A 51 10.53 -43.69 10.80
N LYS A 52 11.00 -44.77 11.45
CA LYS A 52 11.93 -44.70 12.60
C LYS A 52 13.30 -44.11 12.23
N ALA A 53 13.79 -44.37 11.02
CA ALA A 53 15.07 -43.84 10.52
C ALA A 53 15.02 -42.34 10.14
N ALA A 54 13.88 -41.84 9.68
CA ALA A 54 13.72 -40.43 9.31
C ALA A 54 13.64 -39.50 10.54
N LEU A 55 13.13 -40.00 11.68
CA LEU A 55 12.96 -39.21 12.89
C LEU A 55 14.25 -39.07 13.71
N THR A 56 15.16 -40.05 13.66
CA THR A 56 16.49 -39.96 14.32
C THR A 56 17.46 -39.02 13.62
N ALA A 57 17.35 -38.86 12.29
CA ALA A 57 18.13 -37.85 11.57
C ALA A 57 17.71 -36.41 11.93
N ALA A 58 16.43 -36.19 12.24
CA ALA A 58 15.91 -34.87 12.61
C ALA A 58 16.30 -34.44 14.04
N THR A 59 16.48 -35.37 14.98
CA THR A 59 16.88 -35.04 16.37
C THR A 59 18.39 -34.87 16.53
N VAL A 60 19.23 -35.57 15.77
CA VAL A 60 20.70 -35.36 15.78
C VAL A 60 21.08 -34.04 15.10
N GLY A 61 20.34 -33.60 14.07
CA GLY A 61 20.54 -32.28 13.44
C GLY A 61 20.07 -31.09 14.30
N GLY A 62 19.11 -31.30 15.20
CA GLY A 62 18.56 -30.24 16.06
C GLY A 62 19.36 -29.94 17.33
N VAL A 63 20.18 -30.87 17.83
CA VAL A 63 20.97 -30.69 19.06
C VAL A 63 22.34 -30.05 18.79
N ALA A 64 22.81 -30.01 17.54
CA ALA A 64 24.09 -29.39 17.17
C ALA A 64 24.05 -27.84 17.02
N ILE A 65 22.88 -27.19 17.09
CA ILE A 65 22.74 -25.73 16.92
C ILE A 65 22.35 -25.01 18.24
N LEU A 66 22.46 -25.70 19.39
CA LEU A 66 22.27 -25.06 20.72
C LEU A 66 23.51 -25.21 21.63
N GLY A 67 24.70 -25.29 21.04
CA GLY A 67 25.97 -25.54 21.75
C GLY A 67 27.03 -24.44 21.65
N ALA A 68 26.65 -23.18 21.38
CA ALA A 68 27.63 -22.09 21.28
C ALA A 68 27.07 -20.74 21.78
N ALA A 69 26.86 -20.61 23.09
CA ALA A 69 26.84 -19.32 23.78
C ALA A 69 26.98 -19.53 25.32
N SER A 70 28.16 -19.95 25.75
CA SER A 70 28.58 -19.83 27.16
C SER A 70 29.79 -18.91 27.22
N ALA A 71 29.55 -17.62 27.46
CA ALA A 71 30.57 -16.67 27.90
C ALA A 71 30.24 -16.26 29.34
N ALA A 72 31.27 -16.31 30.16
CA ALA A 72 31.23 -16.33 31.61
C ALA A 72 30.65 -15.06 32.24
N VAL A 73 29.88 -15.27 33.31
CA VAL A 73 29.46 -14.27 34.29
C VAL A 73 30.63 -14.01 35.26
N PRO A 74 31.05 -12.75 35.52
CA PRO A 74 31.94 -12.45 36.64
C PRO A 74 31.13 -12.24 37.94
N PRO A 75 31.73 -12.49 39.12
CA PRO A 75 31.04 -12.45 40.41
C PRO A 75 30.86 -11.02 40.96
N SER A 76 29.74 -10.83 41.66
CA SER A 76 29.36 -9.62 42.38
C SER A 76 30.22 -9.36 43.63
N ALA A 77 30.50 -8.08 43.90
CA ALA A 77 31.01 -7.55 45.18
C ALA A 77 30.37 -6.16 45.45
N PRO A 78 30.40 -5.62 46.69
CA PRO A 78 29.20 -5.16 47.38
C PRO A 78 28.88 -3.66 47.29
N SER A 79 27.63 -3.35 47.64
CA SER A 79 27.02 -2.03 47.74
C SER A 79 27.69 -1.12 48.78
N GLY A 80 28.15 0.06 48.34
CA GLY A 80 28.39 1.23 49.19
C GLY A 80 27.48 2.37 48.72
N GLY A 81 26.57 2.83 49.58
CA GLY A 81 25.73 3.99 49.32
C GLY A 81 26.42 5.32 49.69
N PRO A 82 25.86 6.47 49.30
CA PRO A 82 26.13 7.74 49.97
C PRO A 82 24.96 8.20 50.86
N PRO A 83 25.23 8.98 51.92
CA PRO A 83 24.22 9.42 52.89
C PRO A 83 23.46 10.67 52.41
N ALA A 84 22.20 10.76 52.83
CA ALA A 84 21.45 12.01 52.91
C ALA A 84 21.58 12.59 54.32
N ALA A 85 21.77 13.91 54.43
CA ALA A 85 21.61 14.68 55.67
C ALA A 85 20.59 15.81 55.38
N LEU A 86 19.40 15.75 56.01
CA LEU A 86 18.92 16.60 57.14
C LEU A 86 18.64 18.06 56.71
N ALA A 87 17.48 18.70 56.90
CA ALA A 87 16.30 18.56 57.77
C ALA A 87 15.25 19.67 57.38
N PRO A 88 14.20 20.01 58.16
CA PRO A 88 13.13 19.17 58.73
C PRO A 88 11.68 19.71 58.53
N ALA A 89 10.71 18.81 58.82
CA ALA A 89 9.42 18.96 59.53
C ALA A 89 8.41 20.07 59.12
N SER A 90 7.10 19.78 59.01
CA SER A 90 6.27 19.30 60.13
C SER A 90 4.78 19.10 59.73
N VAL A 91 4.16 18.07 60.36
CA VAL A 91 2.73 17.80 60.71
C VAL A 91 1.60 18.01 59.66
N GLY A 92 0.57 17.19 59.52
CA GLY A 92 0.06 16.02 60.25
C GLY A 92 -1.37 15.66 59.77
N SER A 93 -1.80 14.44 60.08
CA SER A 93 -3.21 13.99 60.26
C SER A 93 -4.12 13.69 59.04
N THR A 94 -4.45 12.41 58.89
CA THR A 94 -5.73 11.84 58.39
C THR A 94 -6.89 12.08 59.40
N PRO A 95 -8.18 11.67 59.20
CA PRO A 95 -8.93 11.11 58.04
C PRO A 95 -10.37 11.69 57.81
N ALA A 96 -11.05 11.16 56.77
CA ALA A 96 -12.50 10.81 56.69
C ALA A 96 -13.64 11.86 56.71
N GLY A 97 -14.68 11.58 55.89
CA GLY A 97 -16.03 12.18 55.94
C GLY A 97 -16.55 12.52 54.52
N SER A 98 -17.20 11.61 53.78
CA SER A 98 -18.62 11.25 53.87
C SER A 98 -19.57 12.45 53.82
N THR A 99 -20.19 12.72 52.66
CA THR A 99 -21.65 12.72 52.42
C THR A 99 -22.00 13.40 51.09
N ALA A 100 -22.69 12.66 50.23
CA ALA A 100 -23.71 13.24 49.34
C ALA A 100 -25.02 13.30 50.14
N PRO A 101 -25.99 14.14 49.74
CA PRO A 101 -27.07 13.55 48.95
C PRO A 101 -27.66 14.48 47.86
N ALA A 102 -28.34 13.84 46.93
CA ALA A 102 -29.24 14.42 45.93
C ALA A 102 -30.70 14.33 46.41
N ALA A 103 -31.54 15.30 46.03
CA ALA A 103 -32.99 15.17 45.75
C ALA A 103 -33.46 16.50 45.14
N SER A 104 -33.92 16.57 43.89
CA SER A 104 -35.23 16.16 43.36
C SER A 104 -36.37 17.12 43.72
N ALA A 105 -36.83 17.91 42.75
CA ALA A 105 -38.22 18.37 42.63
C ALA A 105 -38.51 18.88 41.20
N SER A 106 -39.63 18.40 40.65
CA SER A 106 -40.44 18.95 39.55
C SER A 106 -41.90 18.85 40.06
N PRO A 107 -42.98 19.43 39.48
CA PRO A 107 -43.12 20.24 38.25
C PRO A 107 -44.03 21.49 38.42
N THR A 108 -44.10 22.42 37.44
CA THR A 108 -45.35 23.16 37.11
C THR A 108 -45.27 23.85 35.73
N ALA A 109 -46.45 24.18 35.19
CA ALA A 109 -46.80 24.24 33.79
C ALA A 109 -46.74 25.62 33.11
N ALA A 110 -46.69 25.55 31.77
CA ALA A 110 -47.30 26.45 30.77
C ALA A 110 -47.04 27.96 30.83
N THR A 111 -46.27 28.48 29.87
CA THR A 111 -46.64 29.64 29.02
C THR A 111 -45.75 29.64 27.76
N ALA A 112 -46.37 29.67 26.58
CA ALA A 112 -45.80 30.16 25.32
C ALA A 112 -46.75 31.29 24.84
N PRO A 113 -46.37 32.19 23.89
CA PRO A 113 -45.25 32.11 22.95
C PRO A 113 -44.45 33.42 22.75
N ALA A 114 -43.25 33.32 22.18
CA ALA A 114 -42.62 34.43 21.45
C ALA A 114 -41.86 33.87 20.24
N THR A 115 -42.42 34.12 19.07
CA THR A 115 -41.92 33.79 17.74
C THR A 115 -40.54 34.38 17.53
N SER A 116 -39.50 33.54 17.58
CA SER A 116 -38.14 33.92 17.18
C SER A 116 -37.92 33.47 15.74
N ALA A 117 -37.70 34.44 14.86
CA ALA A 117 -37.42 34.26 13.45
C ALA A 117 -36.22 33.31 13.22
N PRO A 118 -36.23 32.47 12.18
CA PRO A 118 -35.10 31.60 11.88
C PRO A 118 -33.91 32.44 11.41
N ALA A 119 -32.81 32.37 12.15
CA ALA A 119 -31.52 32.88 11.72
C ALA A 119 -31.13 32.19 10.39
N ALA A 120 -30.92 33.01 9.36
CA ALA A 120 -30.48 32.56 8.04
C ALA A 120 -29.17 31.76 8.16
N ALA A 121 -29.22 30.51 7.71
CA ALA A 121 -28.02 29.71 7.51
C ALA A 121 -27.11 30.39 6.47
N PRO A 122 -25.78 30.40 6.66
CA PRO A 122 -24.88 30.94 5.65
C PRO A 122 -25.01 30.10 4.38
N SER A 123 -25.41 30.76 3.31
CA SER A 123 -25.54 30.18 1.98
C SER A 123 -24.23 29.51 1.59
N THR A 124 -24.30 28.21 1.32
CA THR A 124 -23.23 27.48 0.64
C THR A 124 -22.85 28.24 -0.62
N SER A 125 -21.63 28.75 -0.65
CA SER A 125 -20.98 29.35 -1.81
C SER A 125 -21.27 28.49 -3.04
N ALA A 126 -22.10 29.00 -3.94
CA ALA A 126 -22.35 28.37 -5.24
C ALA A 126 -21.01 28.23 -5.95
N ARG A 127 -20.60 27.00 -6.22
CA ARG A 127 -19.43 26.72 -7.05
C ARG A 127 -19.73 27.26 -8.45
N PRO A 128 -18.81 27.99 -9.11
CA PRO A 128 -18.98 28.31 -10.52
C PRO A 128 -19.15 27.00 -11.28
N SER A 129 -20.32 26.84 -11.90
CA SER A 129 -20.76 25.63 -12.59
C SER A 129 -20.20 25.60 -14.00
N THR A 130 -18.88 25.65 -14.14
CA THR A 130 -18.23 25.25 -15.38
C THR A 130 -18.14 23.72 -15.35
N PRO A 131 -18.74 23.01 -16.31
CA PRO A 131 -18.59 21.56 -16.41
C PRO A 131 -17.11 21.19 -16.47
N PRO A 132 -16.68 20.08 -15.83
CA PRO A 132 -15.30 19.63 -15.92
C PRO A 132 -14.89 19.44 -17.39
N ALA A 133 -13.68 19.86 -17.75
CA ALA A 133 -13.19 19.69 -19.11
C ALA A 133 -13.15 18.19 -19.48
N ALA A 134 -13.46 17.87 -20.75
CA ALA A 134 -13.47 16.50 -21.23
C ALA A 134 -12.09 15.83 -21.07
N GLY A 135 -12.10 14.56 -20.65
CA GLY A 135 -10.88 13.79 -20.41
C GLY A 135 -10.14 14.12 -19.11
N THR A 136 -10.70 14.97 -18.24
CA THR A 136 -10.20 15.15 -16.87
C THR A 136 -10.66 14.02 -15.95
N ALA A 137 -9.91 13.76 -14.89
CA ALA A 137 -10.30 12.83 -13.84
C ALA A 137 -11.58 13.30 -13.15
N LEU A 138 -11.79 14.61 -13.03
CA LEU A 138 -13.02 15.18 -12.47
C LEU A 138 -14.24 14.86 -13.35
N ALA A 139 -14.13 15.01 -14.68
CA ALA A 139 -15.19 14.58 -15.60
C ALA A 139 -15.48 13.08 -15.48
N LEU A 140 -14.43 12.25 -15.41
CA LEU A 140 -14.59 10.80 -15.24
C LEU A 140 -15.27 10.46 -13.91
N ALA A 141 -14.88 11.15 -12.84
CA ALA A 141 -15.45 10.97 -11.50
C ALA A 141 -16.95 11.16 -11.52
N GLU A 142 -17.49 12.14 -12.27
CA GLU A 142 -18.94 12.38 -12.39
C GLU A 142 -19.70 11.17 -12.96
N THR A 143 -19.08 10.36 -13.82
CA THR A 143 -19.73 9.18 -14.42
C THR A 143 -19.82 7.98 -13.47
N LEU A 144 -19.06 7.97 -12.36
CA LEU A 144 -19.08 6.87 -11.41
C LEU A 144 -20.46 6.71 -10.75
N ARG A 145 -21.00 5.49 -10.84
CA ARG A 145 -22.27 5.10 -10.21
C ARG A 145 -22.16 5.22 -8.69
N VAL A 146 -23.21 5.74 -8.05
CA VAL A 146 -23.28 5.88 -6.60
C VAL A 146 -24.24 4.84 -6.01
N LYS A 147 -23.77 4.04 -5.04
CA LYS A 147 -24.58 3.08 -4.26
C LYS A 147 -24.00 2.88 -2.85
N GLY A 148 -24.75 2.23 -1.96
CA GLY A 148 -24.24 1.80 -0.64
C GLY A 148 -23.16 0.72 -0.73
N ARG A 149 -22.46 0.47 0.38
CA ARG A 149 -21.51 -0.66 0.49
C ARG A 149 -22.27 -1.97 0.58
N ALA A 150 -21.82 -2.97 -0.18
CA ALA A 150 -22.25 -4.36 0.01
C ALA A 150 -21.54 -4.98 1.24
N PRO A 151 -22.09 -6.08 1.82
CA PRO A 151 -21.43 -6.78 2.93
C PRO A 151 -20.09 -7.41 2.51
N MET A 152 -19.22 -7.65 3.49
CA MET A 152 -17.94 -8.38 3.31
C MET A 152 -18.11 -9.91 3.34
N THR A 153 -19.34 -10.41 3.43
CA THR A 153 -19.59 -11.86 3.54
C THR A 153 -18.95 -12.61 2.38
N GLY A 154 -18.17 -13.64 2.71
CA GLY A 154 -17.46 -14.47 1.72
C GLY A 154 -16.20 -13.83 1.13
N TYR A 155 -15.81 -12.63 1.57
CA TYR A 155 -14.57 -12.02 1.11
C TYR A 155 -13.34 -12.80 1.62
N SER A 156 -12.43 -13.04 0.69
CA SER A 156 -11.05 -13.46 0.97
C SER A 156 -10.17 -12.91 -0.16
N ARG A 157 -8.93 -12.52 0.14
CA ARG A 157 -7.97 -12.09 -0.88
C ARG A 157 -7.75 -13.17 -1.95
N ALA A 158 -7.86 -14.46 -1.58
CA ALA A 158 -7.74 -15.57 -2.51
C ALA A 158 -8.84 -15.58 -3.60
N MET A 159 -9.96 -14.87 -3.39
CA MET A 159 -11.00 -14.72 -4.42
C MET A 159 -10.53 -13.90 -5.64
N PHE A 160 -9.39 -13.21 -5.52
CA PHE A 160 -8.76 -12.43 -6.57
C PHE A 160 -7.62 -13.19 -7.27
N GLY A 161 -7.56 -14.51 -7.10
CA GLY A 161 -6.55 -15.34 -7.75
C GLY A 161 -5.22 -15.38 -6.98
N PRO A 162 -4.19 -16.00 -7.57
CA PRO A 162 -2.86 -16.04 -6.98
C PRO A 162 -2.30 -14.62 -6.82
N ALA A 163 -1.64 -14.38 -5.67
CA ALA A 163 -0.99 -13.11 -5.44
C ALA A 163 0.18 -12.94 -6.43
N TRP A 164 0.21 -11.79 -7.11
CA TRP A 164 1.27 -11.43 -8.05
C TRP A 164 1.38 -12.43 -9.21
N ALA A 165 0.29 -12.66 -9.92
CA ALA A 165 0.31 -13.47 -11.12
C ALA A 165 1.18 -12.81 -12.20
N ASP A 166 1.76 -13.61 -13.09
CA ASP A 166 2.35 -13.13 -14.33
C ASP A 166 1.21 -13.01 -15.37
N VAL A 167 0.52 -11.86 -15.38
CA VAL A 167 -0.68 -11.66 -16.21
C VAL A 167 -0.35 -11.19 -17.63
N ASP A 168 0.86 -10.68 -17.86
CA ASP A 168 1.31 -10.25 -19.18
C ASP A 168 2.18 -11.31 -19.89
N GLY A 169 2.53 -12.39 -19.19
CA GLY A 169 3.28 -13.53 -19.73
C GLY A 169 4.75 -13.21 -19.97
N ASN A 170 5.29 -12.20 -19.31
CA ASN A 170 6.66 -11.74 -19.51
C ASN A 170 7.70 -12.57 -18.72
N GLY A 171 7.25 -13.51 -17.88
CA GLY A 171 8.08 -14.36 -17.02
C GLY A 171 8.34 -13.79 -15.63
N CYS A 172 7.85 -12.58 -15.33
CA CYS A 172 7.99 -11.89 -14.06
C CYS A 172 6.64 -11.86 -13.33
N ASP A 173 6.67 -12.01 -12.01
CA ASP A 173 5.47 -11.75 -11.20
C ASP A 173 5.15 -10.25 -11.17
N THR A 174 3.85 -9.92 -11.11
CA THR A 174 3.38 -8.53 -11.09
C THR A 174 4.04 -7.69 -9.99
N ARG A 175 4.41 -8.28 -8.84
CA ARG A 175 5.10 -7.54 -7.77
C ARG A 175 6.44 -7.03 -8.25
N ASN A 176 7.22 -7.87 -8.92
CA ASN A 176 8.52 -7.49 -9.44
C ASN A 176 8.39 -6.49 -10.60
N ASP A 177 7.34 -6.57 -11.42
CA ASP A 177 7.07 -5.55 -12.43
C ASP A 177 6.80 -4.17 -11.80
N VAL A 178 5.98 -4.13 -10.76
CA VAL A 178 5.68 -2.88 -10.04
C VAL A 178 6.93 -2.35 -9.34
N LEU A 179 7.71 -3.22 -8.70
CA LEU A 179 8.98 -2.80 -8.08
C LEU A 179 9.96 -2.25 -9.12
N ARG A 180 10.09 -2.89 -10.28
CA ARG A 180 10.97 -2.43 -11.36
C ARG A 180 10.51 -1.08 -11.93
N ARG A 181 9.20 -0.86 -12.01
CA ARG A 181 8.62 0.42 -12.47
C ARG A 181 8.84 1.55 -11.47
N ASP A 182 8.63 1.27 -10.18
CA ASP A 182 8.50 2.32 -9.16
C ASP A 182 9.79 2.61 -8.37
N LEU A 183 10.76 1.70 -8.36
CA LEU A 183 12.05 1.90 -7.68
C LEU A 183 13.12 2.38 -8.66
N THR A 184 14.08 3.14 -8.11
CA THR A 184 15.27 3.62 -8.83
C THR A 184 16.54 2.96 -8.28
N GLY A 185 17.65 3.02 -9.02
CA GLY A 185 18.94 2.44 -8.56
C GLY A 185 18.85 0.94 -8.32
N LEU A 186 18.24 0.20 -9.25
CA LEU A 186 17.90 -1.20 -9.08
C LEU A 186 19.13 -2.11 -9.07
N THR A 187 19.08 -3.14 -8.24
CA THR A 187 19.90 -4.35 -8.39
C THR A 187 18.96 -5.51 -8.64
N MET A 188 19.15 -6.22 -9.74
CA MET A 188 18.29 -7.31 -10.19
C MET A 188 19.03 -8.65 -10.12
N ARG A 189 18.29 -9.73 -9.90
CA ARG A 189 18.70 -11.09 -10.23
C ARG A 189 17.90 -11.53 -11.44
N ASP A 190 18.62 -11.96 -12.48
CA ASP A 190 18.07 -12.23 -13.79
C ASP A 190 17.29 -11.00 -14.33
N ALA A 191 16.29 -11.20 -15.18
CA ALA A 191 15.49 -10.12 -15.75
C ALA A 191 14.34 -9.64 -14.84
N CYS A 192 13.94 -10.44 -13.85
CA CYS A 192 12.69 -10.23 -13.11
C CYS A 192 12.90 -9.84 -11.65
N VAL A 193 13.85 -10.44 -10.93
CA VAL A 193 13.81 -10.38 -9.47
C VAL A 193 14.51 -9.12 -8.96
N VAL A 194 13.74 -8.15 -8.45
CA VAL A 194 14.30 -6.97 -7.78
C VAL A 194 14.90 -7.38 -6.44
N LEU A 195 16.21 -7.23 -6.31
CA LEU A 195 16.95 -7.49 -5.07
C LEU A 195 17.12 -6.21 -4.24
N ARG A 196 17.34 -5.07 -4.89
CA ARG A 196 17.53 -3.76 -4.23
C ARG A 196 16.98 -2.64 -5.10
N GLY A 197 16.67 -1.52 -4.48
CA GLY A 197 16.33 -0.27 -5.14
C GLY A 197 15.98 0.80 -4.12
N THR A 198 15.64 1.98 -4.60
CA THR A 198 15.23 3.11 -3.77
C THR A 198 13.83 3.54 -4.18
N LEU A 199 12.89 3.46 -3.24
CA LEU A 199 11.55 3.98 -3.41
C LEU A 199 11.51 5.42 -2.92
N ARG A 200 11.02 6.33 -3.76
CA ARG A 200 10.52 7.63 -3.32
C ARG A 200 9.03 7.49 -3.09
N ASP A 201 8.63 7.27 -1.84
CA ASP A 201 7.27 6.88 -1.49
C ASP A 201 6.27 7.97 -1.89
N PRO A 202 5.24 7.64 -2.70
CA PRO A 202 4.25 8.64 -3.09
C PRO A 202 3.31 9.02 -1.95
N TYR A 203 3.19 8.22 -0.89
CA TYR A 203 2.18 8.43 0.16
C TYR A 203 2.60 9.46 1.20
N ASP A 204 3.86 9.48 1.60
CA ASP A 204 4.39 10.45 2.56
C ASP A 204 5.59 11.26 2.04
N GLY A 205 6.13 10.90 0.87
CA GLY A 205 7.27 11.59 0.26
C GLY A 205 8.62 11.16 0.81
N SER A 206 8.67 10.19 1.73
CA SER A 206 9.90 9.64 2.28
C SER A 206 10.69 8.86 1.21
N THR A 207 11.97 8.62 1.50
CA THR A 207 12.82 7.77 0.65
C THR A 207 13.18 6.51 1.42
N ILE A 208 12.93 5.35 0.82
CA ILE A 208 13.08 4.05 1.44
C ILE A 208 14.03 3.20 0.60
N ALA A 209 15.15 2.77 1.21
CA ALA A 209 16.02 1.78 0.61
C ALA A 209 15.35 0.39 0.70
N PHE A 210 15.00 -0.17 -0.44
CA PHE A 210 14.50 -1.52 -0.57
C PHE A 210 15.66 -2.50 -0.67
N VAL A 211 15.63 -3.52 0.17
CA VAL A 211 16.43 -4.74 0.04
C VAL A 211 15.49 -5.94 0.19
N ARG A 212 15.60 -6.91 -0.72
CA ARG A 212 14.85 -8.15 -0.64
C ARG A 212 15.30 -8.93 0.61
N GLY A 213 14.37 -9.30 1.48
CA GLY A 213 14.66 -9.99 2.74
C GLY A 213 13.84 -9.48 3.92
N VAL A 214 14.05 -10.10 5.09
CA VAL A 214 13.20 -10.03 6.29
C VAL A 214 13.10 -8.63 6.94
N GLY A 215 13.90 -7.64 6.55
CA GLY A 215 13.86 -6.30 7.15
C GLY A 215 13.10 -5.24 6.33
N THR A 216 13.43 -5.12 5.05
CA THR A 216 12.97 -4.01 4.20
C THR A 216 11.88 -4.40 3.21
N SER A 217 11.63 -5.70 2.99
CA SER A 217 10.56 -6.14 2.10
C SER A 217 9.16 -5.87 2.65
N SER A 218 9.00 -5.80 3.97
CA SER A 218 7.76 -5.36 4.62
C SER A 218 7.60 -3.84 4.64
N ARG A 219 8.71 -3.10 4.56
CA ARG A 219 8.73 -1.63 4.50
C ARG A 219 8.28 -1.11 3.13
N VAL A 220 8.54 -1.84 2.05
CA VAL A 220 8.01 -1.55 0.72
C VAL A 220 6.98 -2.60 0.34
N GLN A 221 5.71 -2.21 0.35
CA GLN A 221 4.60 -3.05 -0.05
C GLN A 221 4.09 -2.64 -1.43
N ILE A 222 3.41 -3.56 -2.11
CA ILE A 222 2.65 -3.21 -3.31
C ILE A 222 1.20 -3.02 -2.86
N ASP A 223 0.70 -1.79 -2.94
CA ASP A 223 -0.67 -1.44 -2.60
C ASP A 223 -1.59 -1.55 -3.81
N HIS A 224 -2.80 -2.03 -3.56
CA HIS A 224 -3.96 -1.88 -4.42
C HIS A 224 -4.63 -0.55 -4.09
N VAL A 225 -4.39 0.46 -4.92
CA VAL A 225 -4.87 1.83 -4.73
C VAL A 225 -6.38 1.88 -4.52
N VAL A 226 -7.14 1.03 -5.22
CA VAL A 226 -8.47 0.58 -4.80
C VAL A 226 -8.31 -0.76 -4.07
N ALA A 227 -8.42 -0.75 -2.75
CA ALA A 227 -8.22 -1.97 -1.96
C ALA A 227 -9.15 -3.11 -2.42
N LEU A 228 -8.64 -4.35 -2.44
CA LEU A 228 -9.41 -5.51 -2.90
C LEU A 228 -10.69 -5.73 -2.07
N GLY A 229 -10.65 -5.43 -0.77
CA GLY A 229 -11.84 -5.47 0.09
C GLY A 229 -12.85 -4.38 -0.25
N ASP A 230 -12.38 -3.17 -0.57
CA ASP A 230 -13.24 -2.09 -1.06
C ASP A 230 -13.91 -2.46 -2.39
N ALA A 231 -13.14 -3.02 -3.33
CA ALA A 231 -13.63 -3.51 -4.60
C ALA A 231 -14.68 -4.60 -4.42
N TRP A 232 -14.50 -5.53 -3.48
CA TRP A 232 -15.49 -6.57 -3.13
C TRP A 232 -16.84 -5.96 -2.77
N GLN A 233 -16.84 -5.01 -1.82
CA GLN A 233 -18.05 -4.31 -1.36
C GLN A 233 -18.68 -3.41 -2.42
N LYS A 234 -17.95 -3.10 -3.51
CA LYS A 234 -18.35 -2.14 -4.55
C LYS A 234 -18.49 -2.75 -5.94
N GLY A 235 -18.61 -4.08 -6.00
CA GLY A 235 -19.05 -4.80 -7.19
C GLY A 235 -18.29 -6.08 -7.51
N ALA A 236 -17.08 -6.25 -7.01
CA ALA A 236 -16.24 -7.38 -7.37
C ALA A 236 -16.77 -8.73 -6.88
N GLN A 237 -17.63 -8.75 -5.85
CA GLN A 237 -18.27 -9.97 -5.36
C GLN A 237 -19.11 -10.70 -6.42
N SER A 238 -19.67 -9.97 -7.41
CA SER A 238 -20.50 -10.56 -8.46
C SER A 238 -19.74 -10.84 -9.76
N TRP A 239 -18.43 -10.63 -9.79
CA TRP A 239 -17.62 -10.83 -10.99
C TRP A 239 -17.20 -12.29 -11.17
N SER A 240 -16.71 -12.62 -12.37
CA SER A 240 -15.93 -13.83 -12.60
C SER A 240 -14.59 -13.76 -11.84
N ALA A 241 -14.00 -14.93 -11.56
CA ALA A 241 -12.67 -15.00 -10.94
C ALA A 241 -11.61 -14.30 -11.79
N ALA A 242 -11.61 -14.52 -13.11
CA ALA A 242 -10.68 -13.88 -14.04
C ALA A 242 -10.74 -12.35 -13.99
N LYS A 243 -11.93 -11.74 -13.84
CA LYS A 243 -12.04 -10.28 -13.74
C LYS A 243 -11.51 -9.75 -12.40
N ARG A 244 -11.67 -10.50 -11.31
CA ARG A 244 -11.07 -10.15 -10.01
C ARG A 244 -9.55 -10.24 -10.06
N GLU A 245 -9.03 -11.30 -10.66
CA GLU A 245 -7.58 -11.48 -10.87
C GLU A 245 -6.99 -10.38 -11.76
N ALA A 246 -7.70 -10.00 -12.82
CA ALA A 246 -7.31 -8.89 -13.66
C ALA A 246 -7.28 -7.54 -12.91
N LEU A 247 -8.14 -7.30 -11.92
CA LEU A 247 -8.03 -6.11 -11.06
C LEU A 247 -6.80 -6.21 -10.15
N ALA A 248 -6.61 -7.36 -9.51
CA ALA A 248 -5.55 -7.54 -8.52
C ALA A 248 -4.13 -7.46 -9.11
N ASN A 249 -3.97 -7.62 -10.42
CA ASN A 249 -2.69 -7.56 -11.11
C ASN A 249 -2.58 -6.39 -12.11
N ASP A 250 -3.53 -5.44 -12.10
CA ASP A 250 -3.49 -4.30 -13.02
C ASP A 250 -2.46 -3.24 -12.56
N PRO A 251 -1.43 -2.91 -13.36
CA PRO A 251 -0.49 -1.85 -13.01
C PRO A 251 -1.14 -0.48 -12.74
N LEU A 252 -2.34 -0.23 -13.28
CA LEU A 252 -3.14 0.97 -12.98
C LEU A 252 -3.56 1.03 -11.50
N ASP A 253 -3.87 -0.12 -10.89
CA ASP A 253 -4.29 -0.22 -9.49
C ASP A 253 -3.11 -0.44 -8.53
N LEU A 254 -1.91 -0.73 -9.04
CA LEU A 254 -0.77 -1.09 -8.20
C LEU A 254 0.27 0.03 -8.03
N LEU A 255 0.79 0.18 -6.81
CA LEU A 255 1.91 1.08 -6.47
C LEU A 255 2.85 0.44 -5.44
N ALA A 256 4.16 0.60 -5.62
CA ALA A 256 5.10 0.40 -4.52
C ALA A 256 5.00 1.58 -3.53
N VAL A 257 4.78 1.27 -2.25
CA VAL A 257 4.53 2.27 -1.19
C VAL A 257 5.13 1.85 0.16
N ASP A 258 5.23 2.80 1.08
CA ASP A 258 5.55 2.57 2.49
C ASP A 258 4.51 1.62 3.15
N GLY A 259 5.02 0.54 3.75
CA GLY A 259 4.21 -0.51 4.38
C GLY A 259 3.29 -0.01 5.48
N PRO A 260 3.79 0.73 6.49
CA PRO A 260 2.94 1.34 7.52
C PRO A 260 1.82 2.25 6.98
N ASN A 261 2.08 3.04 5.93
CA ASN A 261 1.00 3.82 5.28
C ASN A 261 -0.05 2.92 4.63
N ASN A 262 0.38 1.85 3.94
CA ASN A 262 -0.51 0.87 3.35
C ASN A 262 -1.38 0.15 4.40
N GLU A 263 -0.78 -0.23 5.53
CA GLU A 263 -1.49 -0.85 6.65
C GLU A 263 -2.51 0.10 7.28
N ARG A 264 -2.16 1.39 7.41
CA ARG A 264 -3.09 2.44 7.88
C ARG A 264 -4.25 2.67 6.91
N LYS A 265 -4.00 2.55 5.60
CA LYS A 265 -5.04 2.65 4.57
C LYS A 265 -6.05 1.50 4.69
N GLY A 266 -5.57 0.26 4.86
CA GLY A 266 -6.42 -0.94 4.93
C GLY A 266 -7.36 -1.05 3.73
N ASP A 267 -8.63 -1.39 3.98
CA ASP A 267 -9.70 -1.40 2.96
C ASP A 267 -10.39 -0.03 2.79
N GLY A 268 -9.71 1.05 3.19
CA GLY A 268 -10.24 2.40 3.12
C GLY A 268 -10.40 2.92 1.69
N ASP A 269 -11.48 3.65 1.45
CA ASP A 269 -11.70 4.42 0.23
C ASP A 269 -11.27 5.89 0.39
N ALA A 270 -11.44 6.70 -0.66
CA ALA A 270 -11.08 8.11 -0.66
C ALA A 270 -11.78 8.97 0.41
N ALA A 271 -12.90 8.52 0.99
CA ALA A 271 -13.54 9.21 2.11
C ALA A 271 -12.93 8.86 3.46
N THR A 272 -12.43 7.63 3.61
CA THR A 272 -11.87 7.15 4.89
C THR A 272 -10.37 7.39 5.02
N TRP A 273 -9.63 7.37 3.91
CA TRP A 273 -8.18 7.55 3.93
C TRP A 273 -7.68 8.26 2.67
N LEU A 274 -6.75 9.20 2.88
CA LEU A 274 -5.99 9.86 1.82
C LEU A 274 -4.51 9.90 2.23
N PRO A 275 -3.58 9.84 1.27
CA PRO A 275 -2.16 9.95 1.54
C PRO A 275 -1.81 11.18 2.40
N PRO A 276 -0.91 11.05 3.40
CA PRO A 276 -0.38 12.17 4.16
C PRO A 276 0.22 13.27 3.28
N ALA A 277 0.95 12.90 2.23
CA ALA A 277 1.48 13.81 1.23
C ALA A 277 0.34 14.44 0.41
N ARG A 278 -0.03 15.67 0.76
CA ARG A 278 -1.13 16.40 0.11
C ARG A 278 -0.91 16.60 -1.40
N SER A 279 0.34 16.80 -1.81
CA SER A 279 0.73 16.94 -3.22
C SER A 279 0.37 15.72 -4.07
N PHE A 280 0.32 14.52 -3.48
CA PHE A 280 0.00 13.29 -4.20
C PHE A 280 -1.50 12.97 -4.26
N ARG A 281 -2.35 13.65 -3.47
CA ARG A 281 -3.78 13.30 -3.35
C ARG A 281 -4.55 13.37 -4.67
N CYS A 282 -4.23 14.33 -5.53
CA CYS A 282 -4.85 14.44 -6.85
C CYS A 282 -4.53 13.21 -7.72
N ALA A 283 -3.27 12.79 -7.77
CA ALA A 283 -2.85 11.60 -8.51
C ALA A 283 -3.46 10.32 -7.94
N TYR A 284 -3.47 10.19 -6.62
CA TYR A 284 -4.09 9.07 -5.91
C TYR A 284 -5.59 8.94 -6.23
N VAL A 285 -6.36 10.04 -6.13
CA VAL A 285 -7.80 10.04 -6.39
C VAL A 285 -8.12 9.89 -7.88
N ALA A 286 -7.33 10.50 -8.77
CA ALA A 286 -7.47 10.31 -10.21
C ALA A 286 -7.25 8.85 -10.60
N ARG A 287 -6.26 8.18 -10.01
CA ARG A 287 -6.00 6.76 -10.21
C ARG A 287 -7.14 5.88 -9.70
N GLN A 288 -7.62 6.08 -8.47
CA GLN A 288 -8.79 5.36 -7.95
C GLN A 288 -10.02 5.54 -8.87
N THR A 289 -10.23 6.76 -9.38
CA THR A 289 -11.33 7.06 -10.31
C THR A 289 -11.18 6.28 -11.61
N ALA A 290 -9.99 6.22 -12.18
CA ALA A 290 -9.70 5.47 -13.39
C ALA A 290 -9.90 3.96 -13.20
N VAL A 291 -9.42 3.39 -12.10
CA VAL A 291 -9.64 1.96 -11.76
C VAL A 291 -11.13 1.67 -11.62
N LYS A 292 -11.84 2.48 -10.82
CA LYS A 292 -13.29 2.27 -10.59
C LYS A 292 -14.09 2.38 -11.88
N ALA A 293 -13.75 3.33 -12.75
CA ALA A 293 -14.36 3.44 -14.07
C ALA A 293 -14.03 2.22 -14.96
N LYS A 294 -12.75 1.84 -15.08
CA LYS A 294 -12.28 0.71 -15.91
C LYS A 294 -12.99 -0.60 -15.54
N TYR A 295 -13.13 -0.87 -14.25
CA TYR A 295 -13.72 -2.13 -13.78
C TYR A 295 -15.22 -2.07 -13.50
N GLY A 296 -15.83 -0.88 -13.56
CA GLY A 296 -17.26 -0.67 -13.29
C GLY A 296 -17.62 -0.82 -11.81
N LEU A 297 -16.70 -0.47 -10.91
CA LEU A 297 -16.96 -0.38 -9.47
C LEU A 297 -17.79 0.86 -9.17
N TRP A 298 -18.77 0.75 -8.29
CA TRP A 298 -19.49 1.93 -7.80
C TRP A 298 -18.75 2.59 -6.64
N VAL A 299 -19.17 3.81 -6.30
CA VAL A 299 -18.68 4.54 -5.13
C VAL A 299 -19.82 4.77 -4.14
N THR A 300 -19.48 5.01 -2.88
CA THR A 300 -20.47 5.53 -1.91
C THR A 300 -20.70 7.02 -2.13
N ALA A 301 -21.79 7.56 -1.59
CA ALA A 301 -22.03 9.01 -1.64
C ALA A 301 -20.91 9.81 -0.95
N ALA A 302 -20.44 9.32 0.20
CA ALA A 302 -19.33 9.94 0.94
C ALA A 302 -18.02 9.91 0.14
N GLU A 303 -17.72 8.76 -0.48
CA GLU A 303 -16.55 8.60 -1.34
C GLU A 303 -16.62 9.50 -2.58
N LYS A 304 -17.77 9.55 -3.28
CA LYS A 304 -18.00 10.45 -4.41
C LYS A 304 -17.74 11.90 -4.01
N ALA A 305 -18.28 12.35 -2.87
CA ALA A 305 -18.05 13.70 -2.36
C ALA A 305 -16.56 13.96 -2.07
N ALA A 306 -15.85 13.00 -1.48
CA ALA A 306 -14.42 13.11 -1.24
C ALA A 306 -13.60 13.19 -2.53
N ILE A 307 -13.92 12.35 -3.52
CA ILE A 307 -13.31 12.35 -4.86
C ILE A 307 -13.50 13.73 -5.53
N LEU A 308 -14.74 14.22 -5.60
CA LEU A 308 -15.06 15.51 -6.24
C LEU A 308 -14.41 16.69 -5.51
N ARG A 309 -14.30 16.64 -4.19
CA ARG A 309 -13.61 17.67 -3.40
C ARG A 309 -12.11 17.70 -3.70
N VAL A 310 -11.44 16.55 -3.72
CA VAL A 310 -9.99 16.47 -4.00
C VAL A 310 -9.70 16.89 -5.44
N LEU A 311 -10.38 16.29 -6.42
CA LEU A 311 -10.21 16.62 -7.83
C LEU A 311 -10.66 18.05 -8.15
N GLY A 312 -11.56 18.60 -7.34
CA GLY A 312 -11.96 19.99 -7.42
C GLY A 312 -10.87 21.01 -7.14
N ALA A 313 -9.82 20.61 -6.40
CA ALA A 313 -8.63 21.44 -6.17
C ALA A 313 -7.58 21.28 -7.29
N CYS A 314 -7.79 20.37 -8.24
CA CYS A 314 -6.92 20.09 -9.37
C CYS A 314 -7.75 19.73 -10.62
N PRO A 315 -8.55 20.68 -11.13
CA PRO A 315 -9.54 20.43 -12.18
C PRO A 315 -8.92 19.97 -13.50
N ASP A 316 -7.67 20.36 -13.78
CA ASP A 316 -6.95 20.01 -15.00
C ASP A 316 -6.27 18.62 -14.92
N MET A 317 -6.41 17.92 -13.78
CA MET A 317 -5.83 16.59 -13.62
C MET A 317 -6.42 15.64 -14.66
N ARG A 318 -5.56 15.12 -15.55
CA ARG A 318 -5.98 14.23 -16.63
C ARG A 318 -6.52 12.92 -16.07
N ALA A 319 -7.56 12.38 -16.69
CA ALA A 319 -7.96 11.01 -16.42
C ALA A 319 -6.85 10.06 -16.88
N LEU A 320 -6.43 9.16 -16.00
CA LEU A 320 -5.43 8.17 -16.33
C LEU A 320 -6.03 7.21 -17.38
N PRO A 321 -5.34 6.95 -18.51
CA PRO A 321 -5.83 5.99 -19.48
C PRO A 321 -5.89 4.61 -18.84
N PRO A 322 -6.81 3.73 -19.27
CA PRO A 322 -6.81 2.34 -18.86
C PRO A 322 -5.59 1.64 -19.47
N GLY A 323 -4.42 1.76 -18.83
CA GLY A 323 -3.14 1.22 -19.26
C GLY A 323 -2.04 1.53 -18.23
N PRO A 324 -0.85 0.91 -18.34
CA PRO A 324 0.24 1.14 -17.39
C PRO A 324 0.61 2.62 -17.34
N LEU A 325 0.69 3.14 -16.13
CA LEU A 325 0.98 4.54 -15.89
C LEU A 325 2.44 4.82 -16.13
N VAL A 326 2.68 5.51 -17.24
CA VAL A 326 3.89 6.26 -17.47
C VAL A 326 3.91 7.40 -16.43
N LEU A 327 4.87 7.36 -15.51
CA LEU A 327 5.03 8.39 -14.48
C LEU A 327 5.41 9.73 -15.15
N PRO A 328 5.20 10.89 -14.49
CA PRO A 328 5.54 12.20 -15.05
C PRO A 328 7.03 12.46 -15.35
N SER A 329 7.91 11.48 -15.16
CA SER A 329 9.29 11.55 -15.66
C SER A 329 9.43 11.18 -17.15
N ASP A 330 8.38 10.58 -17.72
CA ASP A 330 8.35 10.03 -19.08
C ASP A 330 7.28 10.71 -19.95
N VAL A 331 6.91 11.95 -19.63
CA VAL A 331 6.28 12.84 -20.61
C VAL A 331 7.42 13.56 -21.30
N PRO A 332 7.77 13.25 -22.57
CA PRO A 332 8.60 14.17 -23.33
C PRO A 332 7.83 15.48 -23.37
N ALA A 333 8.47 16.55 -22.91
CA ALA A 333 7.92 17.90 -23.02
C ALA A 333 7.36 18.07 -24.43
N THR A 334 6.04 18.24 -24.53
CA THR A 334 5.39 18.50 -25.81
C THR A 334 5.80 19.91 -26.23
N ALA A 335 6.93 20.01 -26.93
CA ALA A 335 7.23 21.15 -27.77
C ALA A 335 6.26 21.11 -28.97
N PRO A 336 5.81 22.28 -29.45
CA PRO A 336 4.73 22.38 -30.44
C PRO A 336 5.11 21.69 -31.75
N THR A 337 4.09 21.09 -32.37
CA THR A 337 4.14 20.40 -33.66
C THR A 337 4.87 21.25 -34.70
N THR A 338 6.15 20.95 -34.90
CA THR A 338 6.88 21.30 -36.12
C THR A 338 7.34 19.97 -36.70
N SER A 339 6.89 19.69 -37.91
CA SER A 339 7.06 18.46 -38.68
C SER A 339 8.47 17.86 -38.53
N ALA A 340 8.58 16.66 -37.94
CA ALA A 340 9.85 15.92 -37.87
C ALA A 340 10.12 15.15 -39.18
N PRO A 341 11.38 15.06 -39.66
CA PRO A 341 11.74 14.46 -40.95
C PRO A 341 11.83 12.92 -40.87
N ALA A 342 11.65 12.26 -42.02
CA ALA A 342 11.63 10.81 -42.17
C ALA A 342 12.88 10.10 -41.61
N ALA A 343 12.67 9.08 -40.78
CA ALA A 343 13.71 8.20 -40.24
C ALA A 343 14.37 7.36 -41.35
N GLY A 344 15.70 7.22 -41.28
CA GLY A 344 16.51 6.41 -42.19
C GLY A 344 16.25 4.90 -42.04
N SER A 345 16.50 4.14 -43.11
CA SER A 345 16.39 2.68 -43.11
C SER A 345 17.63 2.05 -42.44
N PRO A 346 17.52 0.90 -41.77
CA PRO A 346 18.65 0.28 -41.09
C PRO A 346 19.81 -0.04 -42.06
N GLY A 347 21.01 0.44 -41.73
CA GLY A 347 22.25 0.03 -42.40
C GLY A 347 22.54 -1.44 -42.12
N GLY A 348 23.16 -2.13 -43.08
CA GLY A 348 23.62 -3.51 -42.88
C GLY A 348 24.65 -3.59 -41.75
N ALA A 349 24.97 -4.81 -41.30
CA ALA A 349 25.85 -5.04 -40.15
C ALA A 349 27.17 -4.25 -40.23
N GLY A 350 27.33 -3.28 -39.32
CA GLY A 350 28.51 -2.42 -39.21
C GLY A 350 28.41 -1.07 -39.93
N LEU A 351 27.26 -0.74 -40.53
CA LEU A 351 27.01 0.53 -41.19
C LEU A 351 25.99 1.38 -40.43
N ASP A 352 26.12 2.69 -40.50
CA ASP A 352 25.15 3.63 -39.93
C ASP A 352 23.79 3.52 -40.67
N PRO A 353 22.66 3.88 -40.01
CA PRO A 353 21.37 3.94 -40.68
C PRO A 353 21.41 4.89 -41.89
N ARG A 354 20.87 4.45 -43.03
CA ARG A 354 20.86 5.27 -44.24
C ARG A 354 19.68 6.23 -44.24
N PHE A 355 19.96 7.52 -44.18
CA PHE A 355 18.97 8.59 -44.28
C PHE A 355 18.82 9.09 -45.71
N ALA A 356 17.67 9.69 -46.03
CA ALA A 356 17.40 10.22 -47.37
C ALA A 356 18.29 11.42 -47.75
N THR A 357 18.81 12.16 -46.76
CA THR A 357 19.67 13.35 -46.97
C THR A 357 20.71 13.48 -45.86
N CYS A 358 21.83 14.17 -46.13
CA CYS A 358 22.84 14.50 -45.11
C CYS A 358 22.26 15.29 -43.93
N ALA A 359 21.29 16.18 -44.18
CA ALA A 359 20.64 16.93 -43.12
C ALA A 359 19.92 16.01 -42.12
N ALA A 360 19.27 14.95 -42.61
CA ALA A 360 18.62 13.96 -41.77
C ALA A 360 19.63 13.05 -41.02
N ALA A 361 20.75 12.70 -41.66
CA ALA A 361 21.83 11.96 -41.00
C ALA A 361 22.45 12.77 -39.85
N LYS A 362 22.84 14.03 -40.10
CA LYS A 362 23.38 14.93 -39.08
C LYS A 362 22.41 15.20 -37.94
N ALA A 363 21.13 15.41 -38.24
CA ALA A 363 20.09 15.63 -37.23
C ALA A 363 19.91 14.40 -36.32
N ALA A 364 20.22 13.20 -36.83
CA ALA A 364 20.23 11.97 -36.06
C ALA A 364 21.59 11.64 -35.42
N GLY A 365 22.59 12.51 -35.55
CA GLY A 365 23.92 12.38 -34.96
C GLY A 365 24.91 11.54 -35.77
N TYR A 366 24.64 11.33 -37.06
CA TYR A 366 25.51 10.58 -37.97
C TYR A 366 26.20 11.48 -38.99
N GLY A 367 27.38 11.06 -39.48
CA GLY A 367 28.32 11.90 -40.22
C GLY A 367 29.17 12.81 -39.30
N PRO A 368 30.11 13.60 -39.84
CA PRO A 368 30.52 13.64 -41.25
C PRO A 368 31.22 12.35 -41.67
N TYR A 369 31.05 11.96 -42.94
CA TYR A 369 31.69 10.77 -43.51
C TYR A 369 32.86 11.17 -44.40
N VAL A 370 33.98 10.45 -44.31
CA VAL A 370 35.22 10.78 -45.02
C VAL A 370 35.49 9.78 -46.13
N ARG A 371 35.80 10.27 -47.33
CA ARG A 371 36.11 9.48 -48.52
C ARG A 371 37.22 8.47 -48.23
N GLY A 372 36.90 7.19 -48.39
CA GLY A 372 37.86 6.08 -48.21
C GLY A 372 38.06 5.62 -46.76
N ARG A 373 37.44 6.29 -45.79
CA ARG A 373 37.38 5.85 -44.39
C ARG A 373 36.01 5.24 -44.06
N ASP A 374 34.96 5.94 -44.45
CA ASP A 374 33.58 5.60 -44.09
C ASP A 374 32.85 5.09 -45.35
N PRO A 375 32.39 3.83 -45.40
CA PRO A 375 31.62 3.29 -46.52
C PRO A 375 30.36 4.13 -46.86
N GLU A 376 29.81 4.83 -45.88
CA GLU A 376 28.63 5.69 -45.94
C GLU A 376 28.85 6.96 -46.79
N TYR A 377 30.11 7.38 -47.00
CA TYR A 377 30.44 8.52 -47.88
C TYR A 377 29.92 8.30 -49.31
N ALA A 378 29.75 7.05 -49.76
CA ALA A 378 29.19 6.80 -51.09
C ALA A 378 27.67 7.08 -51.19
N TRP A 379 26.99 7.33 -50.07
CA TRP A 379 25.54 7.51 -50.04
C TRP A 379 25.09 8.94 -50.28
N TYR A 380 25.97 9.91 -50.06
CA TYR A 380 25.66 11.32 -50.20
C TYR A 380 26.59 11.99 -51.22
N ARG A 381 26.26 13.24 -51.55
CA ARG A 381 27.03 14.03 -52.51
C ARG A 381 27.86 15.03 -51.73
N ASP A 382 29.17 14.84 -51.79
CA ASP A 382 30.16 15.85 -51.48
C ASP A 382 30.02 17.02 -52.49
N ALA A 383 29.63 18.19 -51.99
CA ALA A 383 29.21 19.32 -52.81
C ALA A 383 30.37 20.27 -53.18
N ASP A 384 31.35 20.38 -52.30
CA ASP A 384 32.56 21.22 -52.43
C ASP A 384 33.80 20.41 -52.83
N GLY A 385 33.72 19.08 -52.77
CA GLY A 385 34.70 18.17 -53.34
C GLY A 385 35.96 18.01 -52.49
N ASP A 386 35.88 18.30 -51.20
CA ASP A 386 37.02 18.26 -50.28
C ASP A 386 37.29 16.87 -49.69
N GLY A 387 36.42 15.89 -49.98
CA GLY A 387 36.55 14.51 -49.54
C GLY A 387 35.79 14.19 -48.26
N VAL A 388 34.95 15.09 -47.76
CA VAL A 388 34.05 14.85 -46.63
C VAL A 388 32.62 15.16 -47.05
N ASP A 389 31.66 14.32 -46.68
CA ASP A 389 30.25 14.61 -46.89
C ASP A 389 29.48 14.60 -45.58
N CYS A 390 28.31 15.24 -45.61
CA CYS A 390 27.50 15.48 -44.42
C CYS A 390 28.25 16.19 -43.28
N GLU A 391 29.10 17.18 -43.61
CA GLU A 391 29.68 18.16 -42.66
C GLU A 391 28.65 19.10 -42.05
#